data_AF-A0A7J7IX25-F1
#
_entry.id   AF-A0A7J7IX25-F1
#
_cell.length_a   1.000
_cell.length_b   1.000
_cell.length_c   1.000
_cell.angle_alpha   90.00
_cell.angle_beta   90.00
_cell.angle_gamma   90.00
#
_symmetry.space_group_name_H-M   'P 1'
#
loop_
_entity.id
_entity.type
_entity.pdbx_description
1 polymer ?
#
loop_
_entity_poly.entity_id
_entity_poly.type
_entity_poly.pdbx_seq_one_letter_code
_entity_poly.pdbx_strand_id
1 'polypeptide(L)'
;MLKEVAVTLCFIALTQAAASCPKNACDKITCGGKLTKDSCLLNGGRYIPNGGLCGCCDHCVQLLGEGEACTSSGPGLATSECGDDLYCSDTINQCTKPNCAMIKKEKEEFLATVPKPPGFIVPTCDADGTYTGKQCSENECYCVDVHGKTY
;
A
#
# COMPACT_ATOMS: atom_id res chain seq x y z
N MET A 1 -61.30 25.09 -7.96
CA MET A 1 -59.96 25.63 -8.27
C MET A 1 -58.99 24.94 -7.32
N LEU A 2 -58.43 23.79 -7.69
CA LEU A 2 -57.07 23.64 -8.26
C LEU A 2 -56.01 24.33 -7.36
N LYS A 3 -55.04 23.67 -6.73
CA LYS A 3 -54.29 22.47 -7.12
C LYS A 3 -53.81 21.70 -5.88
N GLU A 4 -53.93 20.37 -5.95
CA GLU A 4 -53.06 19.48 -5.20
C GLU A 4 -51.62 19.73 -5.68
N VAL A 5 -50.82 20.40 -4.85
CA VAL A 5 -49.38 20.46 -5.07
C VAL A 5 -48.81 19.16 -4.51
N ALA A 6 -48.90 18.10 -5.31
CA ALA A 6 -48.09 16.91 -5.12
C ALA A 6 -46.62 17.35 -5.23
N VAL A 7 -46.01 17.65 -4.08
CA VAL A 7 -44.56 17.80 -3.97
C VAL A 7 -44.01 16.39 -4.12
N THR A 8 -43.80 16.00 -5.37
CA THR A 8 -43.07 14.78 -5.72
C THR A 8 -41.65 14.94 -5.19
N LEU A 9 -41.43 14.46 -3.97
CA LEU A 9 -40.12 14.18 -3.39
C LEU A 9 -39.42 13.18 -4.31
N CYS A 10 -38.75 13.70 -5.33
CA CYS A 10 -37.79 12.95 -6.10
C CYS A 10 -36.60 12.73 -5.16
N PHE A 11 -36.68 11.67 -4.35
CA PHE A 11 -35.52 11.08 -3.71
C PHE A 11 -34.63 10.59 -4.86
N ILE A 12 -33.78 11.47 -5.37
CA ILE A 12 -32.61 11.06 -6.12
C ILE A 12 -31.74 10.38 -5.07
N ALA A 13 -32.01 9.10 -4.84
CA ALA A 13 -31.05 8.22 -4.23
C ALA A 13 -29.83 8.30 -5.15
N LEU A 14 -28.87 9.16 -4.77
CA LEU A 14 -27.52 9.06 -5.27
C LEU A 14 -27.02 7.73 -4.74
N THR A 15 -27.40 6.66 -5.42
CA THR A 15 -26.77 5.36 -5.27
C THR A 15 -25.32 5.64 -5.58
N GLN A 16 -24.50 5.76 -4.54
CA GLN A 16 -23.08 5.52 -4.66
C GLN A 16 -22.96 4.03 -4.98
N ALA A 17 -23.32 3.66 -6.22
CA ALA A 17 -22.76 2.49 -6.80
C ALA A 17 -21.28 2.84 -6.89
N ALA A 18 -20.49 2.33 -5.93
CA ALA A 18 -19.12 2.00 -6.25
C ALA A 18 -19.20 1.33 -7.62
N ALA A 19 -18.62 1.95 -8.65
CA ALA A 19 -18.78 1.53 -10.03
C ALA A 19 -18.04 0.20 -10.22
N SER A 20 -18.63 -0.86 -9.67
CA SER A 20 -18.16 -2.22 -9.79
C SER A 20 -18.35 -2.64 -11.24
N CYS A 21 -17.34 -3.29 -11.78
CA CYS A 21 -17.36 -3.69 -13.17
C CYS A 21 -18.54 -4.63 -13.47
N PRO A 22 -19.22 -4.46 -14.61
CA PRO A 22 -20.28 -5.36 -15.01
C PRO A 22 -19.74 -6.78 -15.22
N LYS A 23 -20.59 -7.81 -15.08
CA LYS A 23 -20.19 -9.23 -15.20
C LYS A 23 -19.51 -9.57 -16.53
N ASN A 24 -19.83 -8.84 -17.58
CA ASN A 24 -19.27 -8.99 -18.92
C ASN A 24 -18.28 -7.86 -19.28
N ALA A 25 -17.64 -7.26 -18.27
CA ALA A 25 -16.67 -6.19 -18.50
C ALA A 25 -15.55 -6.64 -19.45
N CYS A 26 -15.06 -7.88 -19.29
CA CYS A 26 -13.95 -8.39 -20.07
C CYS A 26 -14.28 -8.58 -21.56
N ASP A 27 -15.56 -8.76 -21.92
CA ASP A 27 -15.97 -8.85 -23.33
C ASP A 27 -15.76 -7.54 -24.10
N LYS A 28 -15.68 -6.42 -23.37
CA LYS A 28 -15.55 -5.07 -23.92
C LYS A 28 -14.18 -4.45 -23.65
N ILE A 29 -13.35 -5.10 -22.84
CA ILE A 29 -12.01 -4.59 -22.46
C ILE A 29 -10.98 -5.24 -23.37
N THR A 30 -10.22 -4.41 -24.07
CA THR A 30 -9.05 -4.84 -24.84
C THR A 30 -7.81 -4.65 -23.99
N CYS A 31 -7.10 -5.74 -23.70
CA CYS A 31 -5.82 -5.68 -23.00
C CYS A 31 -4.69 -5.20 -23.92
N GLY A 32 -3.76 -4.42 -23.38
CA GLY A 32 -2.54 -4.02 -24.08
C GLY A 32 -1.69 -5.25 -24.47
N GLY A 33 -1.07 -5.20 -25.65
CA GLY A 33 -0.37 -6.37 -26.21
C GLY A 33 0.86 -6.83 -25.43
N LYS A 34 1.17 -8.13 -25.59
CA LYS A 34 2.44 -8.83 -25.30
C LYS A 34 3.04 -8.72 -23.89
N LEU A 35 2.29 -8.28 -22.88
CA LEU A 35 2.72 -8.48 -21.51
C LEU A 35 2.71 -9.97 -21.19
N THR A 36 3.88 -10.54 -20.92
CA THR A 36 4.01 -11.91 -20.38
C THR A 36 4.63 -11.84 -19.00
N LYS A 37 4.36 -12.86 -18.18
CA LYS A 37 5.01 -13.03 -16.87
C LYS A 37 6.53 -12.89 -16.97
N ASP A 38 7.15 -13.60 -17.91
CA ASP A 38 8.60 -13.56 -18.10
C ASP A 38 9.09 -12.16 -18.48
N SER A 39 8.39 -11.48 -19.40
CA SER A 39 8.76 -10.11 -19.79
C SER A 39 8.65 -9.12 -18.63
N CYS A 40 7.68 -9.30 -17.73
CA CYS A 40 7.54 -8.44 -16.55
C CYS A 40 8.67 -8.68 -15.55
N LEU A 41 8.92 -9.95 -15.20
CA LEU A 41 9.94 -10.35 -14.24
C LEU A 41 11.35 -10.00 -14.72
N LEU A 42 11.65 -10.16 -16.01
CA LEU A 42 12.95 -9.79 -16.59
C LEU A 42 13.24 -8.29 -16.51
N ASN A 43 12.21 -7.45 -16.48
CA ASN A 43 12.34 -6.01 -16.31
C ASN A 43 12.30 -5.57 -14.84
N GLY A 44 12.39 -6.51 -13.88
CA GLY A 44 12.33 -6.20 -12.45
C GLY A 44 10.94 -5.81 -11.94
N GLY A 45 9.90 -6.10 -12.71
CA GLY A 45 8.52 -5.85 -12.30
C GLY A 45 7.90 -7.03 -11.54
N ARG A 46 6.86 -6.73 -10.76
CA ARG A 46 5.98 -7.72 -10.14
C ARG A 46 4.79 -8.00 -11.06
N TYR A 47 4.69 -9.24 -11.53
CA TYR A 47 3.59 -9.69 -12.38
C TYR A 47 2.34 -9.99 -11.55
N ILE A 48 1.23 -9.36 -11.91
CA ILE A 48 -0.07 -9.54 -11.28
C ILE A 48 -1.04 -10.12 -12.32
N PRO A 49 -1.37 -11.43 -12.24
CA PRO A 49 -2.33 -12.03 -13.16
C PRO A 49 -3.70 -11.42 -12.95
N ASN A 50 -4.39 -11.03 -14.03
CA ASN A 50 -5.69 -10.35 -13.93
C ASN A 50 -5.66 -9.12 -12.98
N GLY A 51 -4.53 -8.42 -12.87
CA GLY A 51 -4.38 -7.27 -11.97
C GLY A 51 -4.90 -5.94 -12.53
N GLY A 52 -5.22 -5.90 -13.83
CA GLY A 52 -5.61 -4.71 -14.56
C GLY A 52 -7.08 -4.33 -14.38
N LEU A 53 -7.57 -3.47 -15.28
CA LEU A 53 -8.94 -2.95 -15.24
C LEU A 53 -9.97 -4.08 -15.13
N CYS A 54 -10.82 -4.01 -14.10
CA CYS A 54 -11.88 -4.99 -13.82
C CYS A 54 -11.42 -6.43 -13.64
N GLY A 55 -10.12 -6.66 -13.40
CA GLY A 55 -9.54 -7.99 -13.36
C GLY A 55 -9.53 -8.72 -14.70
N CYS A 56 -9.59 -7.98 -15.82
CA CYS A 56 -9.67 -8.58 -17.16
C CYS A 56 -8.30 -8.73 -17.84
N CYS A 57 -7.29 -8.00 -17.39
CA CYS A 57 -5.98 -7.95 -18.01
C CYS A 57 -4.89 -8.26 -16.99
N ASP A 58 -3.84 -8.93 -17.45
CA ASP A 58 -2.60 -9.01 -16.69
C ASP A 58 -2.00 -7.63 -16.50
N HIS A 59 -1.29 -7.46 -15.39
CA HIS A 59 -0.66 -6.21 -15.04
C HIS A 59 0.77 -6.44 -14.56
N CYS A 60 1.61 -5.43 -14.72
CA CYS A 60 3.00 -5.45 -14.28
C CYS A 60 3.29 -4.16 -13.55
N VAL A 61 3.70 -4.28 -12.29
CA VAL A 61 4.08 -3.14 -11.47
C VAL A 61 5.60 -3.08 -11.40
N GLN A 62 6.20 -1.97 -11.82
CA GLN A 62 7.64 -1.78 -11.73
C GLN A 62 8.06 -1.53 -10.28
N LEU A 63 9.03 -2.29 -9.79
CA LEU A 63 9.55 -2.13 -8.44
C LEU A 63 10.64 -1.05 -8.43
N LEU A 64 10.43 -0.02 -7.62
CA LEU A 64 11.31 1.12 -7.47
C LEU A 64 12.31 0.90 -6.34
N GLY A 65 13.56 1.28 -6.56
CA GLY A 65 14.63 1.22 -5.58
C GLY A 65 14.62 2.38 -4.57
N GLU A 66 15.44 2.26 -3.53
CA GLU A 66 15.63 3.32 -2.53
C GLU A 66 16.14 4.61 -3.19
N GLY A 67 15.50 5.74 -2.89
CA GLY A 67 15.77 7.06 -3.46
C GLY A 67 15.08 7.33 -4.80
N GLU A 68 14.45 6.34 -5.44
CA GLU A 68 13.72 6.57 -6.69
C GLU A 68 12.42 7.34 -6.44
N ALA A 69 12.07 8.19 -7.40
CA ALA A 69 10.87 9.00 -7.33
C ALA A 69 9.62 8.13 -7.37
N CYS A 70 8.70 8.37 -6.44
CA CYS A 70 7.45 7.65 -6.33
C CYS A 70 6.28 8.62 -6.10
N THR A 71 5.07 8.13 -6.29
CA THR A 71 3.86 8.87 -5.95
C THR A 71 2.97 7.95 -5.14
N SER A 72 2.53 8.42 -3.98
CA SER A 72 1.56 7.73 -3.13
C SER A 72 0.35 7.32 -3.98
N SER A 73 -0.06 6.06 -3.87
CA SER A 73 -1.03 5.44 -4.78
C SER A 73 -2.32 6.27 -4.88
N GLY A 74 -2.50 6.96 -6.00
CA GLY A 74 -3.72 7.70 -6.32
C GLY A 74 -4.84 6.77 -6.82
N PRO A 75 -6.06 7.30 -7.06
CA PRO A 75 -7.13 6.51 -7.67
C PRO A 75 -6.71 6.08 -9.08
N GLY A 76 -6.47 4.78 -9.25
CA GLY A 76 -6.04 4.23 -10.54
C GLY A 76 -5.25 2.94 -10.40
N LEU A 77 -4.82 2.41 -11.54
CA LEU A 77 -3.98 1.22 -11.62
C LEU A 77 -2.50 1.65 -11.48
N ALA A 78 -1.86 1.25 -10.39
CA ALA A 78 -0.46 1.61 -10.12
C ALA A 78 0.48 0.95 -11.14
N THR A 79 1.29 1.72 -11.87
CA THR A 79 2.28 1.20 -12.83
C THR A 79 3.63 0.93 -12.19
N SER A 80 3.89 1.54 -11.04
CA SER A 80 5.09 1.35 -10.24
C SER A 80 4.77 1.43 -8.76
N GLU A 81 5.63 0.84 -7.96
CA GLU A 81 5.57 0.88 -6.50
C GLU A 81 6.99 0.75 -5.95
N CYS A 82 7.20 1.15 -4.70
CA CYS A 82 8.47 0.88 -4.05
C CYS A 82 8.67 -0.63 -3.88
N GLY A 83 9.90 -1.09 -4.07
CA GLY A 83 10.28 -2.48 -3.88
C GLY A 83 10.05 -2.97 -2.45
N ASP A 84 10.33 -4.25 -2.25
CA ASP A 84 10.16 -4.88 -0.94
C ASP A 84 10.95 -4.11 0.15
N ASP A 85 10.35 -3.99 1.33
CA ASP A 85 10.87 -3.24 2.49
C ASP A 85 11.01 -1.71 2.30
N LEU A 86 10.45 -1.14 1.23
CA LEU A 86 10.43 0.30 0.98
C LEU A 86 8.99 0.84 0.97
N TYR A 87 8.84 2.10 1.37
CA TYR A 87 7.58 2.83 1.25
C TYR A 87 7.79 4.14 0.50
N CYS A 88 6.74 4.62 -0.17
CA CYS A 88 6.78 5.91 -0.81
C CYS A 88 6.55 7.00 0.25
N SER A 89 7.58 7.82 0.52
CA SER A 89 7.45 8.92 1.46
C SER A 89 6.78 10.11 0.83
N ASP A 90 5.57 10.44 1.28
CA ASP A 90 4.79 11.60 0.82
C ASP A 90 5.52 12.94 0.99
N THR A 91 6.48 13.00 1.92
CA THR A 91 7.21 14.24 2.23
C THR A 91 8.29 14.52 1.19
N ILE A 92 8.97 13.48 0.70
CA ILE A 92 10.10 13.63 -0.24
C ILE A 92 9.83 13.04 -1.62
N ASN A 93 8.67 12.41 -1.81
CA ASN A 93 8.25 11.70 -3.03
C ASN A 93 9.29 10.68 -3.52
N GLN A 94 9.90 9.95 -2.59
CA GLN A 94 10.90 8.94 -2.87
C GLN A 94 10.67 7.67 -2.06
N CYS A 95 11.07 6.54 -2.64
CA CYS A 95 11.09 5.26 -1.94
C CYS A 95 12.16 5.26 -0.87
N THR A 96 11.79 5.00 0.37
CA THR A 96 12.71 4.98 1.50
C THR A 96 12.36 3.83 2.45
N LYS A 97 13.34 3.42 3.26
CA LYS A 97 13.11 2.42 4.31
C LYS A 97 12.21 3.01 5.40
N PRO A 98 11.31 2.22 6.00
CA PRO A 98 10.51 2.68 7.13
C PRO A 98 11.43 3.05 8.30
N ASN A 99 11.13 4.17 8.95
CA ASN A 99 11.85 4.58 10.16
C ASN A 99 11.34 3.81 11.40
N CYS A 100 11.99 4.00 12.54
CA CYS A 100 11.63 3.31 13.78
C CYS A 100 10.16 3.57 14.15
N ALA A 101 9.70 4.81 14.07
CA ALA A 101 8.31 5.15 14.45
C ALA A 101 7.27 4.43 13.60
N MET A 102 7.52 4.27 12.30
CA MET A 102 6.65 3.51 11.41
C MET A 102 6.61 2.02 11.79
N ILE A 103 7.78 1.41 11.97
CA ILE A 103 7.89 -0.01 12.36
C ILE A 103 7.25 -0.25 13.73
N LYS A 104 7.46 0.67 14.68
CA LYS A 104 6.85 0.63 16.00
C LYS A 104 5.33 0.62 15.90
N LYS A 105 4.76 1.57 15.15
CA LYS A 105 3.31 1.68 14.95
C LYS A 105 2.73 0.40 14.34
N GLU A 106 3.33 -0.10 13.25
CA GLU A 106 2.87 -1.33 12.59
C GLU A 106 2.87 -2.53 13.55
N LYS A 107 3.93 -2.68 14.35
CA LYS A 107 4.02 -3.75 15.34
C LYS A 107 3.02 -3.60 16.48
N GLU A 108 2.78 -2.37 16.95
CA GLU A 108 1.76 -2.09 17.97
C GLU A 108 0.34 -2.38 17.45
N GLU A 109 0.05 -2.03 16.20
CA GLU A 109 -1.23 -2.34 15.53
C GLU A 109 -1.43 -3.85 15.36
N PHE A 110 -0.38 -4.59 15.00
CA PHE A 110 -0.42 -6.06 14.97
C PHE A 110 -0.80 -6.63 16.34
N LEU A 111 -0.15 -6.17 17.41
CA LEU A 111 -0.42 -6.60 18.79
C LEU A 111 -1.82 -6.21 19.29
N ALA A 112 -2.47 -5.23 18.67
CA ALA A 112 -3.86 -4.89 18.99
C ALA A 112 -4.86 -5.98 18.53
N THR A 113 -4.44 -6.85 17.61
CA THR A 113 -5.32 -7.88 16.99
C THR A 113 -4.97 -9.31 17.39
N VAL A 114 -3.72 -9.57 17.79
CA VAL A 114 -3.25 -10.91 18.14
C VAL A 114 -2.46 -10.92 19.45
N PRO A 115 -2.50 -12.02 20.22
CA PRO A 115 -1.61 -12.19 21.37
C PRO A 115 -0.14 -12.10 20.94
N LYS A 116 0.69 -11.43 21.75
CA LYS A 116 2.12 -11.25 21.50
C LYS A 116 2.82 -12.61 21.28
N PRO A 117 3.36 -12.87 20.08
CA PRO A 117 4.13 -14.08 19.84
C PRO A 117 5.43 -14.11 20.66
N PRO A 118 5.96 -15.29 21.05
CA PRO A 118 7.27 -15.40 21.65
C PRO A 118 8.35 -14.77 20.76
N GLY A 119 9.23 -13.94 21.35
CA GLY A 119 10.28 -13.24 20.61
C GLY A 119 9.81 -11.99 19.82
N PHE A 120 8.53 -11.61 19.92
CA PHE A 120 8.05 -10.38 19.28
C PHE A 120 8.55 -9.14 20.01
N ILE A 121 9.30 -8.27 19.32
CA ILE A 121 9.91 -7.06 19.90
C ILE A 121 9.36 -5.83 19.18
N VAL A 122 8.77 -4.91 19.95
CA VAL A 122 8.42 -3.55 19.50
C VAL A 122 9.63 -2.65 19.77
N PRO A 123 10.19 -1.96 18.75
CA PRO A 123 11.37 -1.12 18.95
C PRO A 123 11.04 0.14 19.75
N THR A 124 12.05 0.67 20.43
CA THR A 124 11.99 1.99 21.08
C THR A 124 12.55 3.05 20.15
N CYS A 125 11.83 4.16 20.01
CA CYS A 125 12.14 5.20 19.02
C CYS A 125 12.25 6.57 19.69
N ASP A 126 13.14 7.41 19.15
CA ASP A 126 13.27 8.81 19.51
C ASP A 126 12.14 9.65 18.89
N ALA A 127 12.00 10.90 19.35
CA ALA A 127 10.90 11.79 18.96
C ALA A 127 10.93 12.18 17.47
N ASP A 128 12.11 12.12 16.83
CA ASP A 128 12.29 12.33 15.40
C ASP A 128 11.95 11.09 14.55
N GLY A 129 11.59 9.99 15.20
CA GLY A 129 11.23 8.72 14.57
C GLY A 129 12.40 7.80 14.26
N THR A 130 13.62 8.15 14.67
CA THR A 130 14.80 7.27 14.60
C THR A 130 14.83 6.26 15.76
N TYR A 131 15.73 5.29 15.71
CA TYR A 131 15.90 4.30 16.79
C TYR A 131 16.60 4.92 18.00
N THR A 132 16.09 4.65 19.20
CA THR A 132 16.89 4.92 20.41
C THR A 132 18.13 4.04 20.41
N GLY A 133 19.28 4.60 20.79
CA GLY A 133 20.57 3.90 20.69
C GLY A 133 20.68 2.57 21.47
N LYS A 134 19.80 2.35 22.45
CA LYS A 134 19.65 1.05 23.14
C LYS A 134 18.28 0.45 22.81
N GLN A 135 18.28 -0.79 22.34
CA GLN A 135 17.08 -1.61 22.16
C GLN A 135 17.11 -2.78 23.14
N CYS A 136 15.94 -3.21 23.60
CA CYS A 136 15.83 -4.33 24.53
C CYS A 136 14.81 -5.36 24.04
N SER A 137 15.23 -6.62 24.04
CA SER A 137 14.37 -7.80 23.99
C SER A 137 13.96 -8.22 25.41
N GLU A 138 13.22 -9.31 25.54
CA GLU A 138 12.78 -9.81 26.86
C GLU A 138 13.95 -10.16 27.79
N ASN A 139 15.09 -10.60 27.26
CA ASN A 139 16.21 -11.11 28.06
C ASN A 139 17.55 -10.42 27.79
N GLU A 140 17.64 -9.57 26.76
CA GLU A 140 18.91 -8.97 26.32
C GLU A 140 18.68 -7.57 25.74
N CYS A 141 19.60 -6.65 26.03
CA CYS A 141 19.65 -5.34 25.38
C CYS A 141 20.90 -5.22 24.52
N TYR A 142 20.78 -4.50 23.41
CA TYR A 142 21.84 -4.29 22.43
C TYR A 142 21.84 -2.85 21.95
N CYS A 143 22.97 -2.41 21.41
CA CYS A 143 23.14 -1.08 20.86
C CYS A 143 22.80 -1.07 19.36
N VAL A 144 22.16 0.02 18.90
CA VAL A 144 21.86 0.25 17.49
C VAL A 144 22.15 1.69 17.09
N ASP A 145 22.45 1.92 15.81
CA ASP A 145 22.53 3.25 15.23
C ASP A 145 21.12 3.83 14.95
N VAL A 146 21.07 5.06 14.44
CA VAL A 146 19.81 5.78 14.13
C VAL A 146 18.93 5.04 13.11
N HIS A 147 19.49 4.11 12.35
CA HIS A 147 18.82 3.28 11.36
C HIS A 147 18.49 1.86 11.86
N GLY A 148 18.79 1.57 13.14
CA GLY A 148 18.50 0.27 13.76
C GLY A 148 19.57 -0.80 13.51
N LYS A 149 20.72 -0.46 12.92
CA LYS A 149 21.82 -1.41 12.71
C LYS A 149 22.60 -1.60 14.01
N THR A 150 22.82 -2.85 14.38
CA THR A 150 23.57 -3.21 15.60
C THR A 150 25.06 -2.90 15.48
N TYR A 151 25.67 -2.51 16.61
CA TYR A 151 27.11 -2.30 16.75
C TYR A 151 27.63 -2.74 18.12
#